data_AF-A0A7C6PWK9-F1
#
_entry.id   AF-A0A7C6PWK9-F1
#
_cell.length_a   1.000
_cell.length_b   1.000
_cell.length_c   1.000
_cell.angle_alpha   90.00
_cell.angle_beta   90.00
_cell.angle_gamma   90.00
#
_symmetry.space_group_name_H-M   'P 1'
#
loop_
_entity.id
_entity.type
_entity.pdbx_description
1 polymer ?
#
loop_
_entity_poly.entity_id
_entity_poly.type
_entity_poly.pdbx_seq_one_letter_code
_entity_poly.pdbx_strand_id
1 'polypeptide(L)'
;YLNRIDSEAATKELALHVREVQKILPGYSVDSLALPFGLWPKDKSIAIAGEFEGTTYNHKAILLVGAHPAPSPVSNKFNPLALPRVRGSQEELDKWFKYFEQRPEDRYISDGDPDTITVREDLAEYANLNKNSLQGKVLRTYSLNLEE
;
A
#
# COMPACT_ATOMS: atom_id res chain seq x y z
N TYR A 1 -21.18 -8.20 3.85
CA TYR A 1 -20.01 -7.82 3.03
C TYR A 1 -20.22 -6.41 2.50
N LEU A 2 -19.17 -5.60 2.45
CA LEU A 2 -19.27 -4.19 2.04
C LEU A 2 -19.91 -4.00 0.66
N ASN A 3 -19.67 -4.93 -0.28
CA ASN A 3 -20.26 -4.88 -1.63
C ASN A 3 -21.77 -5.19 -1.70
N ARG A 4 -22.37 -5.73 -0.62
CA ARG A 4 -23.78 -6.16 -0.61
C ARG A 4 -24.71 -5.21 0.13
N ILE A 5 -24.15 -4.29 0.91
CA ILE A 5 -24.91 -3.29 1.65
C ILE A 5 -24.94 -1.97 0.88
N ASP A 6 -25.81 -1.05 1.29
CA ASP A 6 -25.83 0.31 0.75
C ASP A 6 -24.71 1.17 1.34
N SER A 7 -24.60 2.39 0.82
CA SER A 7 -23.53 3.33 1.18
C SER A 7 -23.60 3.75 2.64
N GLU A 8 -24.78 4.01 3.18
CA GLU A 8 -24.95 4.43 4.58
C GLU A 8 -24.54 3.32 5.54
N ALA A 9 -24.99 2.08 5.28
CA ALA A 9 -24.59 0.93 6.06
C ALA A 9 -23.08 0.67 5.97
N ALA A 10 -22.46 0.82 4.80
CA ALA A 10 -21.01 0.66 4.65
C ALA A 10 -20.23 1.74 5.43
N THR A 11 -20.63 3.01 5.34
CA THR A 11 -20.03 4.10 6.10
C THR A 11 -20.16 3.86 7.61
N LYS A 12 -21.35 3.43 8.05
CA LYS A 12 -21.61 3.07 9.44
C LYS A 12 -20.66 1.98 9.92
N GLU A 13 -20.57 0.85 9.23
CA GLU A 13 -19.69 -0.26 9.65
C GLU A 13 -18.22 0.18 9.79
N LEU A 14 -17.71 0.98 8.85
CA LEU A 14 -16.34 1.49 8.89
C LEU A 14 -16.12 2.49 10.04
N ALA A 15 -17.04 3.42 10.26
CA ALA A 15 -16.98 4.37 11.35
C ALA A 15 -17.11 3.69 12.73
N LEU A 16 -18.00 2.71 12.85
CA LEU A 16 -18.17 1.93 14.08
C LEU A 16 -16.91 1.14 14.44
N HIS A 17 -16.22 0.57 13.45
CA HIS A 17 -14.93 -0.08 13.67
C HIS A 17 -13.90 0.90 14.28
N VAL A 18 -13.78 2.11 13.72
CA VAL A 18 -12.89 3.15 14.28
C VAL A 18 -13.31 3.53 15.70
N ARG A 19 -14.61 3.68 15.96
CA ARG A 19 -15.16 3.98 17.29
C ARG A 19 -14.78 2.91 18.32
N GLU A 20 -14.89 1.62 17.98
CA GLU A 20 -14.50 0.53 18.88
C GLU A 20 -13.00 0.51 19.15
N VAL A 21 -12.16 0.75 18.15
CA VAL A 21 -10.71 0.88 18.35
C VAL A 21 -10.39 2.03 19.30
N GLN A 22 -11.04 3.19 19.13
CA GLN A 22 -10.81 4.36 19.98
C GLN A 22 -11.27 4.17 21.43
N LYS A 23 -12.27 3.33 21.70
CA LYS A 23 -12.66 2.97 23.08
C LYS A 23 -11.55 2.21 23.81
N ILE A 24 -10.81 1.37 23.09
CA ILE A 24 -9.71 0.57 23.65
C ILE A 24 -8.41 1.40 23.68
N LEU A 25 -8.15 2.16 22.62
CA LEU A 25 -6.96 3.00 22.44
C LEU A 25 -7.37 4.44 22.11
N PRO A 26 -7.71 5.25 23.13
CA PRO A 26 -8.09 6.64 22.91
C PRO A 26 -6.97 7.42 22.20
N GLY A 27 -7.35 8.19 21.17
CA GLY A 27 -6.42 8.98 20.36
C GLY A 27 -5.71 8.20 19.24
N TYR A 28 -5.89 6.89 19.12
CA TYR A 28 -5.32 6.12 18.02
C TYR A 28 -5.99 6.44 16.69
N SER A 29 -5.19 6.69 15.65
CA SER A 29 -5.65 6.93 14.28
C SER A 29 -5.66 5.63 13.47
N VAL A 30 -6.86 5.19 13.05
CA VAL A 30 -7.02 4.05 12.16
C VAL A 30 -6.79 4.51 10.71
N ASP A 31 -5.53 4.55 10.29
CA ASP A 31 -5.12 5.10 9.00
C ASP A 31 -5.11 4.06 7.86
N SER A 32 -5.40 2.79 8.13
CA SER A 32 -5.35 1.73 7.12
C SER A 32 -6.53 0.77 7.19
N LEU A 33 -7.01 0.33 6.03
CA LEU A 33 -8.09 -0.64 5.91
C LEU A 33 -7.63 -1.87 5.11
N ALA A 34 -7.65 -3.05 5.74
CA ALA A 34 -7.65 -4.29 4.98
C ALA A 34 -9.07 -4.59 4.52
N LEU A 35 -9.30 -4.63 3.21
CA LEU A 35 -10.65 -4.91 2.70
C LEU A 35 -11.13 -6.28 3.16
N PRO A 36 -12.26 -6.38 3.88
CA PRO A 36 -12.82 -7.67 4.26
C PRO A 36 -13.05 -8.52 3.02
N PHE A 37 -12.36 -9.67 2.94
CA PHE A 37 -12.38 -10.58 1.78
C PHE A 37 -11.92 -9.94 0.45
N GLY A 38 -11.25 -8.78 0.48
CA GLY A 38 -10.86 -8.05 -0.72
C GLY A 38 -12.01 -7.36 -1.44
N LEU A 39 -13.19 -7.27 -0.80
CA LEU A 39 -14.40 -6.75 -1.41
C LEU A 39 -14.58 -5.27 -1.08
N TRP A 40 -14.70 -4.45 -2.12
CA TRP A 40 -14.99 -3.03 -2.03
C TRP A 40 -16.46 -2.78 -1.66
N PRO A 41 -16.80 -1.66 -1.01
CA PRO A 41 -18.16 -1.13 -1.04
C PRO A 41 -18.56 -0.79 -2.49
N LYS A 42 -19.88 -0.63 -2.72
CA LYS A 42 -20.40 -0.27 -4.06
C LYS A 42 -19.78 1.04 -4.56
N ASP A 43 -19.67 2.02 -3.66
CA ASP A 43 -18.87 3.22 -3.86
C ASP A 43 -17.52 3.07 -3.15
N LYS A 44 -16.43 3.08 -3.92
CA LYS A 44 -15.07 2.95 -3.37
C LYS A 44 -14.65 4.12 -2.50
N SER A 45 -15.23 5.31 -2.70
CA SER A 45 -14.91 6.50 -1.90
C SER A 45 -15.19 6.28 -0.41
N ILE A 46 -16.20 5.47 -0.10
CA ILE A 46 -16.58 5.08 1.27
C ILE A 46 -15.46 4.30 1.95
N ALA A 47 -14.68 3.50 1.23
CA ALA A 47 -13.54 2.82 1.82
C ALA A 47 -12.38 3.78 2.13
N ILE A 48 -12.37 4.99 1.55
CA ILE A 48 -11.33 6.00 1.77
C ILE A 48 -11.71 6.86 2.98
N ALA A 49 -12.89 7.48 2.96
CA ALA A 49 -13.31 8.38 4.03
C ALA A 49 -14.83 8.37 4.23
N GLY A 50 -15.24 8.76 5.42
CA GLY A 50 -16.65 8.90 5.78
C GLY A 50 -16.84 9.35 7.22
N GLU A 51 -18.10 9.61 7.56
CA GLU A 51 -18.52 10.01 8.90
C GLU A 51 -19.86 9.35 9.24
N PHE A 52 -19.99 8.88 10.47
CA PHE A 52 -21.25 8.41 11.02
C PHE A 52 -21.33 8.73 12.52
N GLU A 53 -22.43 9.36 12.96
CA GLU A 53 -22.66 9.75 14.37
C GLU A 53 -21.46 10.48 15.00
N GLY A 54 -20.85 11.42 14.27
CA GLY A 54 -19.68 12.20 14.72
C GLY A 54 -18.37 11.42 14.77
N THR A 55 -18.35 10.15 14.36
CA THR A 55 -17.11 9.37 14.18
C THR A 55 -16.66 9.47 12.74
N THR A 56 -15.51 10.09 12.51
CA THR A 56 -14.88 10.22 11.20
C THR A 56 -13.81 9.17 11.00
N TYR A 57 -13.59 8.78 9.74
CA TYR A 57 -12.43 7.99 9.34
C TYR A 57 -11.88 8.48 8.00
N ASN A 58 -10.58 8.32 7.82
CA ASN A 58 -9.86 8.63 6.59
C ASN A 58 -8.66 7.69 6.44
N HIS A 59 -8.82 6.62 5.67
CA HIS A 59 -7.78 5.64 5.43
C HIS A 59 -6.76 6.18 4.43
N LYS A 60 -5.51 6.25 4.87
CA LYS A 60 -4.33 6.59 4.06
C LYS A 60 -3.84 5.39 3.24
N ALA A 61 -4.16 4.17 3.65
CA ALA A 61 -3.84 2.96 2.92
C ALA A 61 -5.00 1.95 2.88
N ILE A 62 -5.25 1.34 1.72
CA ILE A 62 -6.25 0.28 1.54
C ILE A 62 -5.58 -0.94 0.96
N LEU A 63 -5.64 -2.06 1.68
CA LEU A 63 -4.93 -3.29 1.35
C LEU A 63 -5.84 -4.24 0.55
N LEU A 64 -5.35 -4.67 -0.61
CA LEU A 64 -5.97 -5.69 -1.45
C LEU A 64 -5.68 -7.11 -0.91
N VAL A 65 -6.25 -8.13 -1.56
CA VAL A 65 -6.09 -9.55 -1.18
C VAL A 65 -5.35 -10.32 -2.27
N GLY A 66 -4.32 -11.08 -1.85
CA GLY A 66 -3.68 -12.12 -2.68
C GLY A 66 -3.12 -11.62 -4.01
N ALA A 67 -2.51 -10.45 -4.01
CA ALA A 67 -1.92 -9.82 -5.18
C ALA A 67 -0.39 -9.96 -5.18
N HIS A 68 0.26 -9.35 -6.16
CA HIS A 68 1.71 -9.31 -6.29
C HIS A 68 2.38 -8.37 -5.26
N PRO A 69 3.72 -8.34 -5.15
CA PRO A 69 4.45 -7.36 -4.35
C PRO A 69 4.04 -5.93 -4.69
N ALA A 70 4.01 -5.05 -3.68
CA ALA A 70 3.67 -3.66 -3.87
C ALA A 70 4.78 -2.91 -4.64
N PRO A 71 4.41 -2.01 -5.58
CA PRO A 71 5.36 -1.06 -6.13
C PRO A 71 6.03 -0.24 -5.01
N SER A 72 7.26 0.21 -5.24
CA SER A 72 7.95 1.12 -4.32
C SER A 72 7.13 2.40 -4.10
N PRO A 73 7.09 2.99 -2.88
CA PRO A 73 6.39 4.24 -2.60
C PRO A 73 6.79 5.41 -3.49
N VAL A 74 7.98 5.34 -4.09
CA VAL A 74 8.48 6.37 -5.01
C VAL A 74 8.10 6.13 -6.46
N SER A 75 7.39 5.04 -6.76
CA SER A 75 6.94 4.72 -8.09
C SER A 75 5.66 5.49 -8.46
N ASN A 76 5.52 5.89 -9.72
CA ASN A 76 4.25 6.39 -10.28
C ASN A 76 3.11 5.33 -10.24
N LYS A 77 3.45 4.04 -10.16
CA LYS A 77 2.51 2.92 -10.03
C LYS A 77 2.08 2.69 -8.59
N PHE A 78 2.69 3.38 -7.62
CA PHE A 78 2.30 3.28 -6.23
C PHE A 78 0.95 3.96 -6.00
N ASN A 79 -0.03 3.17 -5.56
CA ASN A 79 -1.31 3.67 -5.12
C ASN A 79 -1.58 3.14 -3.70
N PRO A 80 -1.44 3.98 -2.65
CA PRO A 80 -1.64 3.53 -1.29
C PRO A 80 -3.11 3.16 -1.02
N LEU A 81 -4.05 3.72 -1.79
CA LEU A 81 -5.49 3.41 -1.71
C LEU A 81 -5.87 2.16 -2.51
N ALA A 82 -4.91 1.42 -3.05
CA ALA A 82 -5.12 0.12 -3.69
C ALA A 82 -3.84 -0.73 -3.59
N LEU A 83 -3.32 -0.90 -2.38
CA LEU A 83 -2.02 -1.51 -2.13
C LEU A 83 -2.10 -3.04 -2.23
N PRO A 84 -1.40 -3.68 -3.19
CA PRO A 84 -1.40 -5.13 -3.30
C PRO A 84 -0.57 -5.75 -2.17
N ARG A 85 -0.87 -7.02 -1.84
CA ARG A 85 -0.14 -7.79 -0.84
C ARG A 85 0.02 -9.22 -1.29
N VAL A 86 1.21 -9.77 -1.07
CA VAL A 86 1.49 -11.19 -1.20
C VAL A 86 0.71 -11.97 -0.14
N ARG A 87 0.04 -13.05 -0.54
CA ARG A 87 -0.64 -13.95 0.39
C ARG A 87 0.40 -14.76 1.17
N GLY A 88 0.26 -14.84 2.49
CA GLY A 88 1.14 -15.63 3.36
C GLY A 88 0.91 -17.13 3.32
N SER A 89 0.56 -17.71 2.18
CA SER A 89 0.50 -19.17 1.97
C SER A 89 1.82 -19.67 1.39
N GLN A 90 2.25 -20.88 1.77
CA GLN A 90 3.53 -21.47 1.32
C GLN A 90 3.71 -21.35 -0.20
N GLU A 91 2.69 -21.73 -0.98
CA GLU A 91 2.68 -21.65 -2.44
C GLU A 91 3.02 -20.25 -2.99
N GLU A 92 2.42 -19.20 -2.43
CA GLU A 92 2.66 -17.82 -2.90
C GLU A 92 4.02 -17.31 -2.40
N LEU A 93 4.44 -17.67 -1.19
CA LEU A 93 5.77 -17.31 -0.69
C LEU A 93 6.88 -17.95 -1.53
N ASP A 94 6.79 -19.25 -1.83
CA ASP A 94 7.77 -19.97 -2.65
C ASP A 94 7.87 -19.35 -4.05
N LYS A 95 6.71 -19.03 -4.65
CA LYS A 95 6.65 -18.36 -5.95
C LYS A 95 7.36 -17.01 -5.95
N TRP A 96 7.07 -16.14 -4.97
CA TRP A 96 7.69 -14.81 -4.93
C TRP A 96 9.15 -14.84 -4.52
N PHE A 97 9.55 -15.73 -3.61
CA PHE A 97 10.96 -15.92 -3.28
C PHE A 97 11.75 -16.42 -4.50
N LYS A 98 11.26 -17.44 -5.21
CA LYS A 98 11.88 -17.91 -6.44
C LYS A 98 11.95 -16.82 -7.51
N TYR A 99 10.90 -16.03 -7.68
CA TYR A 99 10.90 -14.89 -8.59
C TYR A 99 12.04 -13.93 -8.28
N PHE A 100 12.18 -13.52 -7.02
CA PHE A 100 13.23 -12.59 -6.62
C PHE A 100 14.62 -13.22 -6.60
N GLU A 101 14.77 -14.54 -6.40
CA GLU A 101 16.03 -15.27 -6.60
C GLU A 101 16.50 -15.21 -8.05
N GLN A 102 15.58 -15.34 -9.00
CA GLN A 102 15.89 -15.27 -10.43
C GLN A 102 16.03 -13.84 -10.94
N ARG A 103 15.56 -12.85 -10.17
CA ARG A 103 15.58 -11.42 -10.49
C ARG A 103 16.06 -10.60 -9.30
N PRO A 104 17.33 -10.75 -8.87
CA PRO A 104 17.87 -9.99 -7.77
C PRO A 104 17.79 -8.46 -8.00
N GLU A 105 17.82 -8.03 -9.25
CA GLU A 105 17.74 -6.64 -9.68
C GLU A 105 16.37 -5.98 -9.47
N ASP A 106 15.31 -6.78 -9.28
CA ASP A 106 13.95 -6.32 -8.95
C ASP A 106 13.75 -6.13 -7.43
N ARG A 107 14.71 -6.56 -6.60
CA ARG A 107 14.62 -6.44 -5.13
C ARG A 107 14.93 -5.02 -4.69
N TYR A 108 14.18 -4.55 -3.69
CA TYR A 108 14.58 -3.37 -2.93
C TYR A 108 15.64 -3.77 -1.91
N ILE A 109 16.80 -3.10 -1.94
CA ILE A 109 17.86 -3.24 -0.94
C ILE A 109 18.01 -1.88 -0.27
N SER A 110 17.76 -1.84 1.04
CA SER A 110 17.94 -0.63 1.83
C SER A 110 19.43 -0.40 2.07
N ASP A 111 19.93 0.79 1.75
CA ASP A 111 21.26 1.26 2.19
C ASP A 111 21.25 1.78 3.64
N GLY A 112 20.05 1.99 4.21
CA GLY A 112 19.85 2.35 5.62
C GLY A 112 19.86 3.87 5.85
N ASP A 113 20.05 4.67 4.81
CA ASP A 113 19.98 6.13 4.89
C ASP A 113 18.53 6.60 4.68
N PRO A 114 17.86 7.13 5.72
CA PRO A 114 16.49 7.60 5.57
C PRO A 114 16.36 8.84 4.68
N ASP A 115 17.44 9.59 4.45
CA ASP A 115 17.42 10.85 3.71
C ASP A 115 17.79 10.70 2.23
N THR A 116 18.15 9.49 1.81
CA THR A 116 18.50 9.16 0.44
C THR A 116 17.52 8.13 -0.15
N ILE A 117 17.07 8.38 -1.39
CA ILE A 117 16.35 7.40 -2.21
C ILE A 117 17.28 6.99 -3.34
N THR A 118 17.69 5.73 -3.32
CA THR A 118 18.53 5.15 -4.38
C THR A 118 17.68 4.34 -5.36
N VAL A 119 17.74 4.68 -6.65
CA VAL A 119 17.02 3.97 -7.73
C VAL A 119 17.97 3.62 -8.87
N ARG A 120 17.66 2.55 -9.60
CA ARG A 120 18.45 2.17 -10.78
C ARG A 120 18.24 3.19 -11.91
N GLU A 121 19.28 3.52 -12.66
CA GLU A 121 19.23 4.57 -13.69
C GLU A 121 18.16 4.29 -14.75
N ASP A 122 18.10 3.07 -15.27
CA ASP A 122 17.07 2.66 -16.23
C ASP A 122 15.66 2.83 -15.64
N LEU A 123 15.43 2.46 -14.38
CA LEU A 123 14.14 2.65 -13.70
C LEU A 123 13.79 4.13 -13.50
N ALA A 124 14.81 4.98 -13.28
CA ALA A 124 14.65 6.43 -13.18
C ALA A 124 14.35 7.07 -14.54
N GLU A 125 14.99 6.58 -15.61
CA GLU A 125 14.79 7.02 -16.99
C GLU A 125 13.45 6.55 -17.58
N TYR A 126 12.95 5.35 -17.21
CA TYR A 126 11.69 4.78 -17.68
C TYR A 126 10.41 5.47 -17.16
N ALA A 127 10.48 6.74 -16.74
CA ALA A 127 9.35 7.57 -16.33
C ALA A 127 8.52 7.02 -15.14
N ASN A 128 9.03 6.03 -14.42
CA ASN A 128 8.30 5.37 -13.33
C ASN A 128 8.57 5.96 -11.94
N LEU A 129 9.37 7.03 -11.84
CA LEU A 129 9.61 7.75 -10.59
C LEU A 129 8.60 8.89 -10.39
N ASN A 130 7.93 8.88 -9.24
CA ASN A 130 7.11 10.00 -8.80
C ASN A 130 7.99 11.02 -8.06
N LYS A 131 8.47 12.07 -8.74
CA LYS A 131 9.33 13.10 -8.11
C LYS A 131 8.69 13.81 -6.91
N ASN A 132 7.36 13.92 -6.87
CA ASN A 132 6.65 14.52 -5.74
C ASN A 132 6.67 13.64 -4.48
N SER A 133 6.91 12.33 -4.64
CA SER A 133 7.00 11.38 -3.53
C SER A 133 8.35 11.40 -2.80
N LEU A 134 9.35 12.13 -3.33
CA LEU A 134 10.68 12.19 -2.72
C LEU A 134 10.67 12.91 -1.37
N GLN A 135 9.67 13.78 -1.10
CA GLN A 135 9.49 14.44 0.20
C GLN A 135 10.76 15.12 0.74
N GLY A 136 11.56 15.74 -0.15
CA GLY A 136 12.80 16.43 0.22
C GLY A 136 14.04 15.53 0.35
N LYS A 137 13.92 14.22 0.15
CA LYS A 137 15.04 13.26 0.16
C LYS A 137 15.91 13.42 -1.09
N VAL A 138 17.19 13.11 -0.93
CA VAL A 138 18.17 13.12 -2.02
C VAL A 138 17.91 11.93 -2.95
N LEU A 139 17.73 12.20 -4.24
CA LEU A 139 17.66 11.13 -5.25
C LEU A 139 19.07 10.75 -5.70
N ARG A 140 19.44 9.48 -5.52
CA ARG A 140 20.66 8.88 -6.04
C ARG A 140 20.30 7.86 -7.12
N THR A 141 21.04 7.86 -8.22
CA THR A 141 20.91 6.84 -9.26
C THR A 141 22.17 5.98 -9.35
N TYR A 142 22.03 4.75 -9.84
CA TYR A 142 23.15 3.86 -10.10
C TYR A 142 22.89 2.98 -11.34
N SER A 143 23.93 2.68 -12.10
CA SER A 143 23.86 1.72 -13.21
C SER A 143 24.14 0.31 -12.68
N LEU A 144 23.35 -0.67 -13.12
CA LEU A 144 23.69 -2.09 -12.90
C LEU A 144 24.59 -2.53 -14.07
N ASN A 145 25.88 -2.73 -13.81
CA ASN A 145 26.71 -3.49 -14.73
C ASN A 145 26.51 -4.96 -14.40
N LEU A 146 25.63 -5.62 -15.16
CA LEU A 146 25.49 -7.08 -15.14
C LEU A 146 26.69 -7.67 -15.91
N GLU A 147 27.88 -7.63 -15.31
CA GLU A 147 28.98 -8.49 -15.76
C GLU A 147 28.80 -9.86 -15.09
N GLU A 148 28.63 -10.90 -15.90
CA GLU A 148 28.89 -12.30 -15.54
C GLU A 148 30.37 -12.63 -15.75
#